data_AF-A0A318SD46-F1
#
_entry.id   AF-A0A318SD46-F1
#
_cell.length_a   1.000
_cell.length_b   1.000
_cell.length_c   1.000
_cell.angle_alpha   90.00
_cell.angle_beta   90.00
_cell.angle_gamma   90.00
#
_symmetry.space_group_name_H-M   'P 1'
#
loop_
_entity.id
_entity.type
_entity.pdbx_description
1 polymer ?
#
loop_
_entity_poly.entity_id
_entity_poly.type
_entity_poly.pdbx_seq_one_letter_code
_entity_poly.pdbx_strand_id
1 'polypeptide(L)' 'MADELFAVVASGQVKIHIAQRYPLEDVQQAHRDLEARQTTGCSILTL' A
#
# COMPACT_ATOMS: atom_id res chain seq x y z
N MET A 1 18.67 4.96 -9.10
CA MET A 1 18.01 3.71 -8.64
C MET A 1 16.53 3.95 -8.34
N ALA A 2 16.15 4.88 -7.46
CA ALA A 2 14.73 5.21 -7.26
C ALA A 2 14.09 5.86 -8.51
N ASP A 3 14.87 6.63 -9.27
CA ASP A 3 14.40 7.35 -10.47
C ASP A 3 13.86 6.42 -11.56
N GLU A 4 14.47 5.25 -11.73
CA GLU A 4 14.03 4.24 -12.69
C GLU A 4 12.67 3.66 -12.30
N LEU A 5 12.46 3.36 -11.02
CA LEU A 5 11.16 2.90 -10.51
C LEU A 5 10.09 3.96 -10.72
N PHE A 6 10.37 5.21 -10.37
CA PHE A 6 9.43 6.31 -10.55
C PHE A 6 9.13 6.57 -12.03
N ALA A 7 10.12 6.46 -12.92
CA ALA A 7 9.89 6.57 -14.36
C ALA A 7 8.92 5.50 -14.88
N VAL A 8 9.05 4.25 -14.43
CA VAL A 8 8.15 3.16 -14.80
C VAL A 8 6.73 3.39 -14.27
N VAL A 9 6.58 3.82 -13.02
CA VAL A 9 5.27 4.16 -12.43
C VAL A 9 4.63 5.35 -13.14
N ALA A 10 5.40 6.42 -13.39
CA ALA A 10 4.93 7.62 -14.09
C ALA A 10 4.53 7.33 -15.54
N SER A 11 5.23 6.40 -16.20
CA SER A 11 4.87 5.94 -17.55
C SER A 11 3.59 5.09 -17.59
N GLY A 12 3.05 4.70 -16.42
CA GLY A 12 1.83 3.90 -16.31
C GLY A 12 2.00 2.41 -16.62
N GLN A 13 3.23 1.96 -16.90
CA GLN A 13 3.57 0.55 -17.09
C GLN A 13 3.35 -0.27 -15.81
N VAL A 14 3.55 0.36 -14.64
CA VAL A 14 3.21 -0.22 -13.33
C VAL A 14 2.16 0.65 -12.66
N LYS A 15 1.02 0.04 -12.30
CA LYS A 15 -0.06 0.70 -11.56
C LYS A 15 -0.12 0.14 -10.14
N ILE A 16 0.17 0.97 -9.16
CA ILE A 16 0.11 0.59 -7.74
C ILE A 16 -1.33 0.80 -7.25
N HIS A 17 -2.04 -0.29 -6.98
CA HIS A 17 -3.40 -0.24 -6.46
C HIS A 17 -3.40 -0.21 -4.93
N ILE A 18 -3.94 0.87 -4.36
CA ILE A 18 -4.10 1.04 -2.92
C ILE A 18 -5.49 0.52 -2.54
N ALA A 19 -5.50 -0.70 -2.01
CA ALA A 19 -6.72 -1.43 -1.67
C ALA A 19 -7.19 -1.15 -0.24
N GLN A 20 -6.29 -0.80 0.68
CA GLN A 20 -6.63 -0.47 2.06
C GLN A 20 -5.97 0.84 2.50
N ARG A 21 -6.69 1.61 3.32
CA ARG A 21 -6.21 2.82 3.98
C ARG A 21 -6.65 2.74 5.42
N TYR A 22 -5.71 2.83 6.34
CA TYR A 22 -5.98 2.81 7.77
C TYR A 22 -5.49 4.14 8.36
N PRO A 23 -6.30 4.84 9.18
CA PRO A 23 -5.79 5.88 10.06
C PRO A 23 -4.61 5.36 10.88
N LEU A 24 -3.64 6.22 11.20
CA LEU A 24 -2.48 5.82 12.00
C LEU A 24 -2.87 5.25 13.38
N GLU A 25 -3.97 5.76 13.97
CA GLU A 25 -4.56 5.22 15.20
C GLU A 25 -5.01 3.76 15.10
N ASP A 26 -5.37 3.30 13.90
CA ASP A 26 -5.83 1.94 13.60
C ASP A 26 -4.70 1.00 13.15
N VAL A 27 -3.43 1.35 13.38
CA VAL A 27 -2.28 0.53 12.96
C VAL A 27 -2.36 -0.91 13.50
N GLN A 28 -2.92 -1.10 14.69
CA GLN A 28 -3.12 -2.44 15.23
C GLN A 28 -4.05 -3.28 14.36
N GLN A 29 -5.11 -2.67 13.80
CA GLN A 29 -6.05 -3.37 12.94
C GLN A 29 -5.41 -3.72 11.58
N ALA A 30 -4.65 -2.79 11.00
CA ALA A 30 -3.91 -3.03 9.76
C ALA A 30 -3.00 -4.28 9.87
N HIS A 31 -2.32 -4.45 11.00
CA HIS A 31 -1.48 -5.63 11.25
C HIS A 31 -2.30 -6.91 11.41
N ARG A 32 -3.40 -6.88 12.17
CA ARG A 32 -4.28 -8.04 12.34
C ARG A 32 -4.83 -8.54 11.00
N ASP A 33 -5.27 -7.63 10.15
CA ASP A 33 -5.83 -7.96 8.83
C ASP A 33 -4.76 -8.59 7.91
N LEU A 34 -3.53 -8.04 7.94
CA LEU A 34 -2.40 -8.56 7.17
C LEU A 34 -1.99 -9.97 7.65
N GLU A 35 -1.82 -10.17 8.94
CA GLU A 35 -1.41 -11.45 9.55
C GLU A 35 -2.46 -12.54 9.37
N ALA A 36 -3.75 -12.17 9.43
CA ALA A 36 -4.86 -13.06 9.13
C ALA A 36 -5.06 -13.33 7.62
N ARG A 37 -4.21 -12.77 6.75
CA ARG A 37 -4.27 -12.90 5.29
C ARG A 37 -5.58 -12.36 4.68
N GLN A 38 -6.14 -11.32 5.26
CA GLN A 38 -7.38 -10.67 4.81
C GLN A 38 -7.13 -9.54 3.80
N THR A 39 -5.87 -9.11 3.63
CA THR A 39 -5.50 -8.04 2.71
C THR A 39 -5.12 -8.60 1.33
N THR A 40 -5.45 -7.87 0.27
CA THR A 40 -4.90 -8.07 -1.08
C THR A 40 -4.55 -6.71 -1.66
N GLY A 41 -3.41 -6.60 -2.35
CA GLY A 41 -2.89 -5.33 -2.84
C GLY A 41 -2.14 -4.53 -1.77
N CYS A 42 -1.97 -3.22 -2.00
CA CYS A 42 -1.23 -2.37 -1.08
C CYS A 42 -2.14 -1.78 0.00
N SER A 43 -1.69 -1.84 1.25
CA SER A 43 -2.25 -1.10 2.38
C SER A 43 -1.36 0.09 2.72
N ILE A 44 -1.94 1.23 3.10
CA ILE A 44 -1.21 2.39 3.58
C ILE A 44 -1.78 2.89 4.92
N LEU A 45 -0.93 3.57 5.69
CA LEU A 45 -1.35 4.34 6.85
C LEU A 45 -1.54 5.81 6.47
N THR A 46 -2.56 6.45 7.01
CA THR A 46 -2.88 7.87 6.80
C THR A 46 -2.84 8.64 8.11
N LEU A 47 -2.36 9.88 8.05
CA LEU A 47 -2.36 10.83 9.17
C LEU A 47 -3.70 11.56 9.27
#